data_AF-A0AAV4J4J3-F1
#
_entry.id   AF-A0AAV4J4J3-F1
#
_cell.length_a   1.000
_cell.length_b   1.000
_cell.length_c   1.000
_cell.angle_alpha   90.00
_cell.angle_beta   90.00
_cell.angle_gamma   90.00
#
_symmetry.space_group_name_H-M   'P 1'
#
loop_
_entity.id
_entity.type
_entity.pdbx_description
1 polymer ?
#
loop_
_entity_poly.entity_id
_entity_poly.type
_entity_poly.pdbx_seq_one_letter_code
_entity_poly.pdbx_strand_id
1 'polypeptide(L)'
;MSWQRYVSGLNSHTSMKSVWRKIRKIKGKTSTPKSLLKKDNQMITNSKENCNLFAQTFSKNSSSENYPRHFQKIKTTKEKAVLDFASDNTESYNKPFLMSGLKAPLKKSNETAAGPDGIYYQFLTHLPSKCLYILLTILNDIWSSGIIPPSWKEANIIPIPKPNRDPSEPNNYRPIALTSCLCKTLERMVNDRLVWVLQSQIVYGSAKNHIRKQLDPIHHQSLGIALGAFRTSLVKSLYAETRECSLALRRQKLSMNYYLKIKSLPNNPCYNTISNAPSSELFDRSNTVPPFGTRTLPDILNADIDPRKIDDRYEKMPAPWEEHNITFDLSLTSFKKQDTSETVFRQEFAQLREKYAAYKEALTDGSKSEKVAKRILMNQKRRVLTMIPQFLMQNLRVYH
;
A
#
# COMPACT_ATOMS: atom_id res chain seq x y z
N MET A 1 -21.96 -26.91 38.73
CA MET A 1 -22.72 -27.22 37.49
C MET A 1 -22.07 -28.43 36.82
N SER A 2 -22.84 -29.48 36.50
CA SER A 2 -22.26 -30.68 35.86
C SER A 2 -21.78 -30.36 34.44
N TRP A 3 -20.63 -30.92 34.08
CA TRP A 3 -19.99 -30.76 32.77
C TRP A 3 -20.95 -31.03 31.60
N GLN A 4 -21.82 -32.04 31.76
CA GLN A 4 -22.81 -32.43 30.77
C GLN A 4 -23.77 -31.28 30.43
N ARG A 5 -24.27 -30.55 31.43
CA ARG A 5 -25.19 -29.41 31.23
C ARG A 5 -24.50 -28.22 30.56
N TYR A 6 -23.18 -28.09 30.69
CA TYR A 6 -22.37 -27.02 30.11
C TYR A 6 -22.09 -27.24 28.61
N VAL A 7 -21.83 -28.49 28.21
CA VAL A 7 -21.57 -28.90 26.83
C VAL A 7 -22.87 -29.06 26.03
N SER A 8 -23.95 -29.57 26.65
CA SER A 8 -25.24 -29.80 25.98
C SER A 8 -25.96 -28.52 25.54
N GLY A 9 -25.47 -27.34 25.94
CA GLY A 9 -25.96 -26.04 25.48
C GLY A 9 -25.31 -25.51 24.20
N LEU A 10 -24.52 -26.32 23.48
CA LEU A 10 -23.99 -26.01 22.14
C LEU A 10 -24.85 -26.71 21.09
N ASN A 11 -25.48 -25.95 20.18
CA ASN A 11 -26.31 -26.48 19.09
C ASN A 11 -26.04 -25.77 17.76
N SER A 12 -26.69 -26.23 16.68
CA SER A 12 -26.53 -25.73 15.30
C SER A 12 -26.84 -24.25 15.10
N HIS A 13 -27.59 -23.63 16.02
CA HIS A 13 -27.93 -22.20 15.98
C HIS A 13 -26.96 -21.33 16.80
N THR A 14 -25.93 -21.91 17.42
CA THR A 14 -24.98 -21.17 18.26
C THR A 14 -23.93 -20.44 17.42
N SER A 15 -23.75 -19.13 17.63
CA SER A 15 -22.78 -18.35 16.87
C SER A 15 -21.33 -18.81 17.06
N MET A 16 -20.54 -18.80 15.98
CA MET A 16 -19.15 -19.27 15.95
C MET A 16 -18.27 -18.58 17.00
N LYS A 17 -18.54 -17.29 17.27
CA LYS A 17 -17.86 -16.50 18.33
C LYS A 17 -18.13 -17.08 19.73
N SER A 18 -19.34 -17.55 20.00
CA SER A 18 -19.75 -18.12 21.29
C SER A 18 -19.22 -19.54 21.50
N VAL A 19 -19.22 -20.35 20.43
CA VAL A 19 -18.58 -21.68 20.39
C VAL A 19 -17.10 -21.57 20.75
N TRP A 20 -16.35 -20.70 20.04
CA TRP A 20 -14.93 -20.50 20.30
C TRP A 20 -14.63 -19.90 21.67
N ARG A 21 -15.57 -19.16 22.28
CA ARG A 21 -15.40 -18.62 23.64
C ARG A 21 -15.59 -19.71 24.71
N LYS A 22 -16.58 -20.60 24.55
CA LYS A 22 -16.79 -21.73 25.47
C LYS A 22 -15.66 -22.75 25.37
N ILE A 23 -15.17 -23.07 24.16
CA ILE A 23 -13.97 -23.89 23.95
C ILE A 23 -12.75 -23.25 24.62
N ARG A 24 -12.60 -21.92 24.49
CA ARG A 24 -11.53 -21.16 25.18
C ARG A 24 -11.61 -21.35 26.70
N LYS A 25 -12.79 -21.23 27.31
CA LYS A 25 -12.98 -21.45 28.76
C LYS A 25 -12.74 -22.89 29.20
N ILE A 26 -13.19 -23.88 28.43
CA ILE A 26 -12.92 -25.31 28.68
C ILE A 26 -11.43 -25.60 28.70
N LYS A 27 -10.70 -25.03 27.75
CA LYS A 27 -9.24 -25.13 27.66
C LYS A 27 -8.51 -24.20 28.65
N GLY A 28 -9.20 -23.61 29.64
CA GLY A 28 -8.59 -22.75 30.66
C GLY A 28 -8.20 -21.33 30.20
N LYS A 29 -8.63 -20.87 29.01
CA LYS A 29 -8.37 -19.51 28.51
C LYS A 29 -9.41 -18.53 29.08
N THR A 30 -9.30 -18.26 30.38
CA THR A 30 -9.95 -17.15 31.09
C THR A 30 -9.29 -15.80 30.76
N SER A 31 -9.92 -14.70 31.22
CA SER A 31 -9.51 -13.29 31.16
C SER A 31 -8.06 -13.01 30.74
N THR A 32 -7.88 -12.01 29.87
CA THR A 32 -6.57 -11.43 29.52
C THR A 32 -5.66 -11.41 30.74
N PRO A 33 -4.44 -11.97 30.66
CA PRO A 33 -3.50 -11.87 31.77
C PRO A 33 -3.34 -10.39 32.10
N LYS A 34 -3.63 -10.00 33.35
CA LYS A 34 -3.16 -8.71 33.83
C LYS A 34 -1.64 -8.76 33.68
N SER A 35 -1.05 -7.92 32.86
CA SER A 35 0.40 -7.73 32.86
C SER A 35 0.76 -7.24 34.26
N LEU A 36 1.21 -8.15 35.12
CA LEU A 36 1.69 -7.82 36.44
C LEU A 36 3.09 -7.25 36.24
N LEU A 37 3.20 -5.92 36.22
CA LEU A 37 4.48 -5.25 36.09
C LEU A 37 5.16 -5.16 37.45
N LYS A 38 6.49 -5.08 37.45
CA LYS A 38 7.28 -4.76 38.63
C LYS A 38 7.63 -3.28 38.63
N LYS A 39 7.56 -2.68 39.81
CA LYS A 39 8.17 -1.38 40.12
C LYS A 39 8.87 -1.50 41.46
N ASP A 40 10.16 -1.19 41.51
CA ASP A 40 10.97 -1.22 42.74
C ASP A 40 10.86 -2.56 43.50
N ASN A 41 10.97 -3.69 42.76
CA ASN A 41 10.79 -5.07 43.26
C ASN A 41 9.40 -5.44 43.80
N GLN A 42 8.40 -4.57 43.69
CA GLN A 42 7.01 -4.87 44.04
C GLN A 42 6.14 -5.11 42.79
N MET A 43 5.23 -6.08 42.90
CA MET A 43 4.29 -6.40 41.82
C MET A 43 3.10 -5.45 41.84
N ILE A 44 2.82 -4.80 40.71
CA ILE A 44 1.64 -3.96 40.53
C ILE A 44 0.47 -4.82 40.05
N THR A 45 -0.57 -4.91 40.87
CA THR A 45 -1.80 -5.67 40.58
C THR A 45 -2.93 -4.78 40.02
N ASN A 46 -2.82 -3.47 40.18
CA ASN A 46 -3.78 -2.48 39.72
C ASN A 46 -3.60 -2.18 38.22
N SER A 47 -4.69 -2.27 37.45
CA SER A 47 -4.63 -2.06 36.00
C SER A 47 -4.30 -0.61 35.61
N LYS A 48 -4.79 0.38 36.35
CA LYS A 48 -4.52 1.80 36.07
C LYS A 48 -3.07 2.14 36.35
N GLU A 49 -2.51 1.62 37.44
CA GLU A 49 -1.10 1.78 37.76
C GLU A 49 -0.19 1.10 36.73
N ASN A 50 -0.56 -0.10 36.25
CA ASN A 50 0.14 -0.76 35.15
C ASN A 50 0.12 0.09 33.87
N CYS A 51 -1.03 0.66 33.50
CA CYS A 51 -1.14 1.57 32.36
C CYS A 51 -0.28 2.82 32.54
N ASN A 52 -0.28 3.43 33.73
CA ASN A 52 0.54 4.60 34.03
C ASN A 52 2.04 4.27 33.98
N LEU A 53 2.45 3.10 34.47
CA LEU A 53 3.84 2.64 34.41
C LEU A 53 4.30 2.43 32.96
N PHE A 54 3.45 1.83 32.12
CA PHE A 54 3.71 1.76 30.67
C PHE A 54 3.83 3.14 30.06
N ALA A 55 2.88 4.05 30.33
CA ALA A 55 2.89 5.41 29.78
C ALA A 55 4.16 6.17 30.17
N GLN A 56 4.55 6.12 31.45
CA GLN A 56 5.80 6.72 31.95
C GLN A 56 7.02 6.11 31.26
N THR A 57 7.07 4.78 31.15
CA THR A 57 8.19 4.08 30.51
C THR A 57 8.32 4.45 29.04
N PHE A 58 7.22 4.44 28.29
CA PHE A 58 7.24 4.76 26.85
C PHE A 58 7.49 6.24 26.57
N SER A 59 6.96 7.12 27.41
CA SER A 59 7.26 8.56 27.37
C SER A 59 8.74 8.81 27.63
N LYS A 60 9.29 8.24 28.72
CA LYS A 60 10.72 8.33 29.04
C LYS A 60 11.58 7.82 27.89
N ASN A 61 11.26 6.65 27.33
CA ASN A 61 12.01 6.07 26.21
C ASN A 61 11.94 6.91 24.92
N SER A 62 10.87 7.69 24.74
CA SER A 62 10.68 8.56 23.58
C SER A 62 11.18 9.99 23.79
N SER A 63 11.65 10.32 25.00
CA SER A 63 12.17 11.65 25.35
C SER A 63 13.38 12.03 24.49
N SER A 64 13.49 13.32 24.16
CA SER A 64 14.67 13.89 23.49
C SER A 64 15.89 13.92 24.41
N GLU A 65 15.72 13.78 25.72
CA GLU A 65 16.80 13.70 26.71
C GLU A 65 17.69 12.47 26.50
N ASN A 66 17.16 11.42 25.86
CA ASN A 66 17.91 10.19 25.57
C ASN A 66 18.97 10.37 24.47
N TYR A 67 18.96 11.47 23.73
CA TYR A 67 19.98 11.72 22.71
C TYR A 67 21.30 12.21 23.33
N PRO A 68 22.46 11.93 22.70
CA PRO A 68 23.72 12.53 23.11
C PRO A 68 23.65 14.07 23.09
N ARG A 69 24.32 14.74 24.06
CA ARG A 69 24.29 16.21 24.20
C ARG A 69 24.65 16.96 22.90
N HIS A 70 25.62 16.44 22.13
CA HIS A 70 26.00 17.05 20.85
C HIS A 70 24.85 17.04 19.84
N PHE A 71 24.10 15.93 19.74
CA PHE A 71 22.95 15.81 18.85
C PHE A 71 21.79 16.68 19.31
N GLN A 72 21.54 16.76 20.62
CA GLN A 72 20.52 17.67 21.16
C GLN A 72 20.78 19.12 20.74
N LYS A 73 22.04 19.59 20.82
CA LYS A 73 22.41 20.94 20.35
C LYS A 73 22.12 21.12 18.86
N ILE A 74 22.54 20.17 18.02
CA ILE A 74 22.28 20.22 16.56
C ILE A 74 20.77 20.28 16.28
N LYS A 75 20.00 19.39 16.92
CA LYS A 75 18.53 19.33 16.79
C LYS A 75 17.89 20.67 17.15
N THR A 76 18.20 21.22 18.31
CA THR A 76 17.64 22.51 18.76
C THR A 76 18.00 23.64 17.80
N THR A 77 19.23 23.68 17.28
CA THR A 77 19.62 24.69 16.28
C THR A 77 18.85 24.53 14.97
N LYS A 78 18.68 23.29 14.50
CA LYS A 78 17.98 23.00 13.24
C LYS A 78 16.47 23.21 13.35
N GLU A 79 15.85 22.91 14.49
CA GLU A 79 14.42 23.14 14.73
C GLU A 79 14.06 24.62 14.94
N LYS A 80 15.04 25.46 15.30
CA LYS A 80 14.87 26.92 15.33
C LYS A 80 14.85 27.55 13.94
N ALA A 81 15.35 26.85 12.92
CA ALA A 81 15.30 27.36 11.56
C ALA A 81 13.84 27.45 11.13
N VAL A 82 13.40 28.66 10.76
CA VAL A 82 12.11 28.83 10.11
C VAL A 82 12.21 28.14 8.76
N LEU A 83 11.41 27.09 8.59
CA LEU A 83 11.27 26.45 7.29
C LEU A 83 10.42 27.36 6.42
N ASP A 84 10.97 27.75 5.28
CA ASP A 84 10.22 28.46 4.27
C ASP A 84 9.34 27.45 3.52
N PHE A 85 8.04 27.53 3.78
CA PHE A 85 7.03 26.75 3.07
C PHE A 85 6.32 27.59 2.00
N ALA A 86 6.87 28.75 1.62
CA ALA A 86 6.38 29.53 0.50
C ALA A 86 6.62 28.73 -0.80
N SER A 87 5.60 27.95 -1.17
CA SER A 87 5.45 27.37 -2.48
C SER A 87 4.26 28.03 -3.15
N ASP A 88 4.36 28.28 -4.45
CA ASP A 88 3.22 28.66 -5.27
C ASP A 88 2.24 27.48 -5.47
N ASN A 89 2.56 26.30 -4.91
CA ASN A 89 1.83 25.05 -4.99
C ASN A 89 1.50 24.63 -6.43
N THR A 90 2.31 25.07 -7.39
CA THR A 90 2.10 24.76 -8.82
C THR A 90 2.50 23.34 -9.17
N GLU A 91 3.20 22.64 -8.28
CA GLU A 91 3.69 21.31 -8.55
C GLU A 91 2.54 20.32 -8.70
N SER A 92 2.68 19.43 -9.69
CA SER A 92 1.65 18.44 -10.02
C SER A 92 1.23 17.54 -8.84
N TYR A 93 2.11 17.31 -7.86
CA TYR A 93 1.83 16.50 -6.68
C TYR A 93 1.03 17.25 -5.60
N ASN A 94 0.92 18.58 -5.69
CA ASN A 94 0.17 19.42 -4.76
C ASN A 94 -1.32 19.58 -5.12
N LYS A 95 -1.72 19.15 -6.34
CA LYS A 95 -3.12 19.15 -6.79
C LYS A 95 -4.08 18.43 -5.82
N PRO A 96 -5.38 18.75 -5.80
CA PRO A 96 -6.36 18.00 -5.00
C PRO A 96 -6.36 16.49 -5.30
N PHE A 97 -6.74 15.67 -4.32
CA PHE A 97 -6.90 14.24 -4.49
C PHE A 97 -8.11 13.91 -5.35
N LEU A 98 -7.96 12.89 -6.20
CA LEU A 98 -9.03 12.33 -7.01
C LEU A 98 -9.66 11.10 -6.34
N MET A 99 -10.87 10.74 -6.76
CA MET A 99 -11.59 9.55 -6.29
C MET A 99 -10.79 8.25 -6.50
N SER A 100 -10.02 8.16 -7.59
CA SER A 100 -9.09 7.06 -7.84
C SER A 100 -8.00 6.98 -6.76
N GLY A 101 -7.49 8.13 -6.32
CA GLY A 101 -6.52 8.28 -5.25
C GLY A 101 -7.06 7.87 -3.88
N LEU A 102 -8.36 8.02 -3.62
CA LEU A 102 -9.01 7.53 -2.40
C LEU A 102 -9.33 6.02 -2.45
N LYS A 103 -9.86 5.53 -3.58
CA LYS A 103 -10.27 4.11 -3.71
C LYS A 103 -9.08 3.14 -3.72
N ALA A 104 -7.96 3.53 -4.31
CA ALA A 104 -6.76 2.69 -4.39
C ALA A 104 -6.21 2.27 -3.00
N PRO A 105 -5.95 3.20 -2.05
CA PRO A 105 -5.47 2.85 -0.71
C PRO A 105 -6.51 2.09 0.12
N LEU A 106 -7.80 2.40 -0.03
CA LEU A 106 -8.88 1.65 0.64
C LEU A 106 -8.94 0.19 0.17
N LYS A 107 -8.77 -0.08 -1.13
CA LYS A 107 -8.72 -1.46 -1.64
C LYS A 107 -7.51 -2.24 -1.14
N LYS A 108 -6.38 -1.56 -0.91
CA LYS A 108 -5.16 -2.15 -0.33
C LYS A 108 -5.23 -2.27 1.20
N SER A 109 -6.39 -2.03 1.80
CA SER A 109 -6.50 -1.97 3.26
C SER A 109 -6.87 -3.30 3.92
N ASN A 110 -5.96 -3.81 4.75
CA ASN A 110 -6.22 -4.88 5.71
C ASN A 110 -7.19 -4.43 6.82
N GLU A 111 -7.95 -5.37 7.34
CA GLU A 111 -8.75 -5.22 8.55
C GLU A 111 -7.84 -4.98 9.76
N THR A 112 -7.70 -3.72 10.19
CA THR A 112 -6.91 -3.33 11.37
C THR A 112 -7.83 -2.84 12.48
N ALA A 113 -7.32 -2.83 13.72
CA ALA A 113 -8.07 -2.30 14.86
C ALA A 113 -8.30 -0.78 14.69
N ALA A 114 -9.48 -0.33 15.13
CA ALA A 114 -9.83 1.08 15.13
C ALA A 114 -9.01 1.88 16.17
N GLY A 115 -8.85 3.17 15.90
CA GLY A 115 -8.32 4.14 16.86
C GLY A 115 -9.38 4.54 17.90
N PRO A 116 -9.14 5.64 18.66
CA PRO A 116 -10.07 6.14 19.67
C PRO A 116 -11.46 6.49 19.13
N ASP A 117 -11.57 6.81 17.84
CA ASP A 117 -12.82 7.14 17.15
C ASP A 117 -13.73 5.93 16.87
N GLY A 118 -13.23 4.70 17.07
CA GLY A 118 -14.00 3.47 16.81
C GLY A 118 -14.29 3.23 15.31
N ILE A 119 -13.65 3.97 14.40
CA ILE A 119 -13.88 3.82 12.96
C ILE A 119 -12.93 2.75 12.42
N TYR A 120 -13.51 1.63 11.97
CA TYR A 120 -12.78 0.53 11.35
C TYR A 120 -12.64 0.71 9.83
N TYR A 121 -11.59 0.15 9.24
CA TYR A 121 -11.43 0.14 7.78
C TYR A 121 -12.60 -0.52 7.06
N GLN A 122 -13.25 -1.53 7.64
CA GLN A 122 -14.43 -2.16 7.05
C GLN A 122 -15.54 -1.13 6.76
N PHE A 123 -15.70 -0.11 7.60
CA PHE A 123 -16.68 0.94 7.34
C PHE A 123 -16.30 1.73 6.10
N LEU A 124 -15.03 2.12 5.98
CA LEU A 124 -14.51 2.89 4.84
C LEU A 124 -14.57 2.11 3.53
N THR A 125 -14.25 0.82 3.54
CA THR A 125 -14.27 -0.03 2.33
C THR A 125 -15.68 -0.33 1.83
N HIS A 126 -16.69 -0.24 2.69
CA HIS A 126 -18.10 -0.48 2.36
C HIS A 126 -18.93 0.81 2.24
N LEU A 127 -18.30 1.99 2.28
CA LEU A 127 -19.02 3.25 2.08
C LEU A 127 -19.67 3.32 0.70
N PRO A 128 -20.95 3.74 0.60
CA PRO A 128 -21.57 4.06 -0.67
C PRO A 128 -20.83 5.17 -1.42
N SER A 129 -20.94 5.21 -2.74
CA SER A 129 -20.26 6.21 -3.58
C SER A 129 -20.48 7.65 -3.11
N LYS A 130 -21.72 8.01 -2.72
CA LYS A 130 -22.04 9.36 -2.21
C LYS A 130 -21.22 9.70 -0.94
N CYS A 131 -21.09 8.74 -0.02
CA CYS A 131 -20.29 8.92 1.20
C CYS A 131 -18.79 8.99 0.90
N LEU A 132 -18.31 8.24 -0.09
CA LEU A 132 -16.91 8.36 -0.56
C LEU A 132 -16.62 9.74 -1.15
N TYR A 133 -17.58 10.36 -1.86
CA TYR A 133 -17.43 11.72 -2.35
C TYR A 133 -17.32 12.72 -1.18
N ILE A 134 -18.21 12.62 -0.19
CA ILE A 134 -18.15 13.47 1.01
C ILE A 134 -16.81 13.29 1.73
N LEU A 135 -16.37 12.05 1.91
CA LEU A 135 -15.07 11.75 2.50
C LEU A 135 -13.93 12.39 1.70
N LEU A 136 -13.95 12.27 0.37
CA LEU A 136 -12.93 12.90 -0.48
C LEU A 136 -12.92 14.43 -0.33
N THR A 137 -14.08 15.07 -0.25
CA THR A 137 -14.20 16.51 0.00
C THR A 137 -13.52 16.87 1.31
N ILE A 138 -13.87 16.20 2.40
CA ILE A 138 -13.25 16.43 3.72
C ILE A 138 -11.73 16.25 3.66
N LEU A 139 -11.24 15.21 3.00
CA LEU A 139 -9.80 14.95 2.88
C LEU A 139 -9.09 16.03 2.06
N ASN A 140 -9.73 16.55 1.02
CA ASN A 140 -9.19 17.65 0.21
C ASN A 140 -9.22 18.98 0.96
N ASP A 141 -10.21 19.23 1.81
CA ASP A 141 -10.26 20.40 2.67
C ASP A 141 -9.12 20.37 3.71
N ILE A 142 -8.85 19.21 4.29
CA ILE A 142 -7.68 19.01 5.18
C ILE A 142 -6.38 19.21 4.40
N TRP A 143 -6.29 18.69 3.17
CA TRP A 143 -5.10 18.83 2.32
C TRP A 143 -4.80 20.29 1.96
N SER A 144 -5.83 21.06 1.57
CA SER A 144 -5.67 22.46 1.15
C SER A 144 -5.44 23.41 2.33
N SER A 145 -6.13 23.18 3.46
CA SER A 145 -5.99 24.01 4.66
C SER A 145 -4.75 23.68 5.48
N GLY A 146 -4.24 22.44 5.40
CA GLY A 146 -3.20 21.93 6.30
C GLY A 146 -3.69 21.70 7.74
N ILE A 147 -5.00 21.82 8.01
CA ILE A 147 -5.56 21.72 9.36
C ILE A 147 -6.08 20.29 9.59
N ILE A 148 -5.38 19.55 10.46
CA ILE A 148 -5.76 18.18 10.83
C ILE A 148 -6.67 18.21 12.08
N PRO A 149 -7.75 17.41 12.13
CA PRO A 149 -8.59 17.29 13.32
C PRO A 149 -7.81 16.94 14.59
N PRO A 150 -8.06 17.60 15.74
CA PRO A 150 -7.35 17.28 16.99
C PRO A 150 -7.48 15.81 17.41
N SER A 151 -8.65 15.19 17.19
CA SER A 151 -8.89 13.78 17.51
C SER A 151 -8.01 12.81 16.72
N TRP A 152 -7.48 13.21 15.56
CA TRP A 152 -6.54 12.38 14.80
C TRP A 152 -5.13 12.39 15.39
N LYS A 153 -4.85 13.29 16.34
CA LYS A 153 -3.59 13.31 17.10
C LYS A 153 -3.63 12.41 18.33
N GLU A 154 -4.77 11.78 18.61
CA GLU A 154 -4.96 10.83 19.70
C GLU A 154 -4.81 9.39 19.22
N ALA A 155 -4.30 8.52 20.09
CA ALA A 155 -4.12 7.10 19.78
C ALA A 155 -4.35 6.21 21.00
N ASN A 156 -4.92 5.02 20.77
CA ASN A 156 -4.95 3.97 21.79
C ASN A 156 -3.61 3.23 21.78
N ILE A 157 -2.88 3.25 22.90
CA ILE A 157 -1.57 2.59 23.00
C ILE A 157 -1.74 1.16 23.52
N ILE A 158 -1.33 0.19 22.71
CA ILE A 158 -1.37 -1.23 23.04
C ILE A 158 0.07 -1.73 23.29
N PRO A 159 0.44 -2.06 24.54
CA PRO A 159 1.73 -2.67 24.85
C PRO A 159 1.77 -4.12 24.32
N ILE A 160 2.71 -4.43 23.43
CA ILE A 160 2.95 -5.79 22.92
C ILE A 160 4.27 -6.33 23.50
N PRO A 161 4.26 -7.47 24.22
CA PRO A 161 5.49 -8.04 24.79
C PRO A 161 6.49 -8.41 23.69
N LYS A 162 7.77 -8.13 23.93
CA LYS A 162 8.89 -8.61 23.11
C LYS A 162 9.01 -10.13 23.32
N PRO A 163 9.28 -10.90 22.27
CA PRO A 163 9.48 -12.34 22.40
C PRO A 163 10.70 -12.63 23.30
N ASN A 164 10.60 -13.67 24.12
CA ASN A 164 11.68 -14.19 24.97
C ASN A 164 12.27 -13.16 25.96
N ARG A 165 11.42 -12.27 26.49
CA ARG A 165 11.80 -11.27 27.51
C ARG A 165 10.83 -11.34 28.68
N ASP A 166 11.30 -10.95 29.86
CA ASP A 166 10.48 -10.93 31.09
C ASP A 166 9.28 -9.97 30.91
N PRO A 167 8.03 -10.47 30.96
CA PRO A 167 6.83 -9.65 30.79
C PRO A 167 6.45 -8.84 32.03
N SER A 168 7.17 -8.99 33.15
CA SER A 168 7.00 -8.12 34.32
C SER A 168 7.76 -6.79 34.17
N GLU A 169 8.67 -6.70 33.21
CA GLU A 169 9.46 -5.49 32.94
C GLU A 169 8.80 -4.61 31.87
N PRO A 170 8.42 -3.35 32.17
CA PRO A 170 7.74 -2.47 31.20
C PRO A 170 8.56 -2.19 29.93
N ASN A 171 9.89 -2.13 30.06
CA ASN A 171 10.82 -1.93 28.94
C ASN A 171 10.83 -3.09 27.94
N ASN A 172 10.31 -4.26 28.32
CA ASN A 172 10.20 -5.43 27.47
C ASN A 172 8.94 -5.41 26.59
N TYR A 173 8.19 -4.32 26.57
CA TYR A 173 7.04 -4.14 25.69
C TYR A 173 7.34 -3.14 24.56
N ARG A 174 6.57 -3.25 23.49
CA ARG A 174 6.55 -2.36 22.33
C ARG A 174 5.24 -1.59 22.35
N PRO A 175 5.24 -0.25 22.34
CA PRO A 175 3.99 0.49 22.22
C PRO A 175 3.52 0.48 20.76
N ILE A 176 2.32 -0.05 20.51
CA ILE A 176 1.64 0.09 19.22
C ILE A 176 0.55 1.15 19.37
N ALA A 177 0.64 2.22 18.58
CA ALA A 177 -0.36 3.29 18.53
C ALA A 177 -1.45 2.92 17.51
N LEU A 178 -2.70 2.83 17.96
CA LEU A 178 -3.87 2.69 17.09
C LEU A 178 -4.45 4.08 16.84
N THR A 179 -4.19 4.64 15.67
CA THR A 179 -4.70 5.94 15.21
C THR A 179 -5.96 5.78 14.33
N SER A 180 -6.66 6.89 14.09
CA SER A 180 -7.86 6.93 13.25
C SER A 180 -7.60 6.30 11.86
N CYS A 181 -8.50 5.43 11.42
CA CYS A 181 -8.43 4.86 10.07
C CYS A 181 -8.58 5.91 8.97
N LEU A 182 -9.29 7.02 9.25
CA LEU A 182 -9.39 8.16 8.33
C LEU A 182 -8.05 8.88 8.19
N CYS A 183 -7.36 9.13 9.31
CA CYS A 183 -6.01 9.72 9.32
C CYS A 183 -5.02 8.88 8.52
N LYS A 184 -4.96 7.57 8.81
CA LYS A 184 -4.10 6.62 8.08
C LYS A 184 -4.42 6.56 6.58
N THR A 185 -5.67 6.79 6.20
CA THR A 185 -6.07 6.83 4.78
C THR A 185 -5.47 8.06 4.09
N LEU A 186 -5.58 9.24 4.71
CA LEU A 186 -4.97 10.47 4.20
C LEU A 186 -3.44 10.34 4.13
N GLU A 187 -2.80 9.89 5.20
CA GLU A 187 -1.35 9.67 5.25
C GLU A 187 -0.87 8.77 4.11
N ARG A 188 -1.62 7.71 3.79
CA ARG A 188 -1.29 6.84 2.66
C ARG A 188 -1.45 7.54 1.31
N MET A 189 -2.50 8.34 1.13
CA MET A 189 -2.70 9.09 -0.11
C MET A 189 -1.54 10.09 -0.34
N VAL A 190 -1.11 10.77 0.73
CA VAL A 190 0.07 11.64 0.70
C VAL A 190 1.33 10.83 0.41
N ASN A 191 1.52 9.71 1.10
CA ASN A 191 2.70 8.88 0.91
C ASN A 191 2.77 8.33 -0.52
N ASP A 192 1.67 7.86 -1.11
CA ASP A 192 1.63 7.40 -2.51
C ASP A 192 2.14 8.50 -3.48
N ARG A 193 1.85 9.78 -3.21
CA ARG A 193 2.38 10.91 -3.99
C ARG A 193 3.86 11.16 -3.77
N LEU A 194 4.28 11.29 -2.50
CA LEU A 194 5.69 11.52 -2.14
C LEU A 194 6.58 10.43 -2.72
N VAL A 195 6.11 9.20 -2.60
CA VAL A 195 6.71 8.03 -3.22
C VAL A 195 6.84 8.23 -4.71
N TRP A 196 5.76 8.54 -5.43
CA TRP A 196 5.83 8.70 -6.88
C TRP A 196 6.89 9.74 -7.27
N VAL A 197 6.95 10.86 -6.55
CA VAL A 197 7.93 11.94 -6.78
C VAL A 197 9.35 11.44 -6.52
N LEU A 198 9.60 10.84 -5.36
CA LEU A 198 10.92 10.31 -4.98
C LEU A 198 11.38 9.16 -5.89
N GLN A 199 10.43 8.38 -6.40
CA GLN A 199 10.65 7.22 -7.26
C GLN A 199 10.89 7.57 -8.72
N SER A 200 10.51 8.78 -9.16
CA SER A 200 10.89 9.30 -10.46
C SER A 200 12.41 9.50 -10.60
N GLN A 201 13.15 9.46 -9.48
CA GLN A 201 14.59 9.69 -9.42
C GLN A 201 15.35 8.35 -9.17
N ILE A 202 15.69 7.64 -10.24
CA ILE A 202 16.54 6.41 -10.24
C ILE A 202 17.94 6.64 -9.64
N VAL A 203 18.34 7.91 -9.51
CA VAL A 203 19.67 8.40 -9.11
C VAL A 203 20.14 7.79 -7.77
N TYR A 204 19.24 7.51 -6.83
CA TYR A 204 19.62 6.97 -5.52
C TYR A 204 19.95 5.46 -5.50
N GLY A 205 19.60 4.72 -6.56
CA GLY A 205 19.87 3.28 -6.66
C GLY A 205 21.36 2.94 -6.75
N SER A 206 22.16 3.84 -7.33
CA SER A 206 23.60 3.69 -7.55
C SER A 206 24.47 4.22 -6.41
N ALA A 207 23.87 4.85 -5.39
CA ALA A 207 24.60 5.37 -4.24
C ALA A 207 25.22 4.23 -3.40
N LYS A 208 26.38 4.48 -2.79
CA LYS A 208 27.07 3.52 -1.91
C LYS A 208 26.16 3.06 -0.78
N ASN A 209 26.31 1.81 -0.35
CA ASN A 209 25.45 1.19 0.68
C ASN A 209 25.38 2.00 1.98
N HIS A 210 26.49 2.62 2.43
CA HIS A 210 26.46 3.43 3.64
C HIS A 210 25.63 4.72 3.47
N ILE A 211 25.67 5.36 2.30
CA ILE A 211 24.84 6.54 1.97
C ILE A 211 23.36 6.12 1.92
N ARG A 212 23.07 4.99 1.27
CA ARG A 212 21.71 4.43 1.20
C ARG A 212 21.12 4.09 2.56
N LYS A 213 21.95 3.63 3.50
CA LYS A 213 21.57 3.29 4.88
C LYS A 213 21.29 4.52 5.74
N GLN A 214 21.85 5.69 5.42
CA GLN A 214 21.52 6.94 6.13
C GLN A 214 20.06 7.36 5.93
N LEU A 215 19.42 6.91 4.84
CA LEU A 215 18.01 7.16 4.58
C LEU A 215 17.07 6.30 5.42
N ASP A 216 17.52 5.14 5.91
CA ASP A 216 16.65 4.22 6.65
C ASP A 216 16.18 4.83 7.99
N PRO A 217 17.05 5.44 8.83
CA PRO A 217 16.60 6.17 10.03
C PRO A 217 15.63 7.32 9.71
N ILE A 218 15.90 8.09 8.65
CA ILE A 218 15.05 9.21 8.23
C ILE A 218 13.66 8.71 7.82
N HIS A 219 13.60 7.64 7.02
CA HIS A 219 12.35 7.04 6.61
C HIS A 219 11.57 6.42 7.77
N HIS A 220 12.25 5.74 8.69
CA HIS A 220 11.58 5.20 9.89
C HIS A 220 11.02 6.32 10.77
N GLN A 221 11.78 7.42 10.92
CA GLN A 221 11.34 8.58 11.66
C GLN A 221 10.16 9.28 10.97
N SER A 222 10.17 9.40 9.64
CA SER A 222 9.07 9.99 8.88
C SER A 222 7.79 9.18 9.01
N LEU A 223 7.88 7.83 8.88
CA LEU A 223 6.73 6.95 9.11
C LEU A 223 6.23 7.06 10.56
N GLY A 224 7.15 7.17 11.51
CA GLY A 224 6.81 7.37 12.92
C GLY A 224 6.07 8.68 13.17
N ILE A 225 6.54 9.79 12.60
CA ILE A 225 5.89 11.10 12.70
C ILE A 225 4.52 11.07 12.04
N ALA A 226 4.42 10.51 10.82
CA ALA A 226 3.16 10.41 10.09
C ALA A 226 2.11 9.65 10.91
N LEU A 227 2.49 8.50 11.48
CA LEU A 227 1.60 7.67 12.29
C LEU A 227 1.35 8.18 13.72
N GLY A 228 2.02 9.24 14.16
CA GLY A 228 2.07 9.61 15.59
C GLY A 228 2.65 8.50 16.48
N ALA A 229 3.52 7.64 15.93
CA ALA A 229 4.08 6.51 16.63
C ALA A 229 5.28 6.91 17.51
N PHE A 230 5.42 6.24 18.66
CA PHE A 230 6.58 6.45 19.53
C PHE A 230 7.90 6.15 18.82
N ARG A 231 8.98 6.81 19.21
CA ARG A 231 10.32 6.60 18.65
C ARG A 231 10.82 5.16 18.77
N THR A 232 10.31 4.43 19.77
CA THR A 232 10.65 3.02 20.03
C THR A 232 9.74 2.03 19.31
N SER A 233 8.79 2.51 18.53
CA SER A 233 7.91 1.67 17.72
C SER A 233 8.74 0.82 16.75
N LEU A 234 8.37 -0.45 16.61
CA LEU A 234 9.09 -1.33 15.69
C LEU A 234 8.94 -0.85 14.25
N VAL A 235 10.06 -0.76 13.54
CA VAL A 235 10.08 -0.49 12.10
C VAL A 235 9.14 -1.40 11.31
N LYS A 236 9.13 -2.71 11.60
CA LYS A 236 8.22 -3.66 10.94
C LYS A 236 6.74 -3.38 11.24
N SER A 237 6.42 -2.91 12.45
CA SER A 237 5.06 -2.49 12.80
C SER A 237 4.69 -1.20 12.09
N LEU A 238 5.61 -0.24 11.99
CA LEU A 238 5.41 0.98 11.20
C LEU A 238 5.10 0.63 9.75
N TYR A 239 5.86 -0.29 9.14
CA TYR A 239 5.59 -0.79 7.79
C TYR A 239 4.24 -1.50 7.69
N ALA A 240 3.87 -2.33 8.64
CA ALA A 240 2.59 -3.03 8.63
C ALA A 240 1.40 -2.06 8.72
N GLU A 241 1.51 -1.06 9.58
CA GLU A 241 0.46 -0.07 9.82
C GLU A 241 0.32 0.88 8.63
N THR A 242 1.44 1.42 8.14
CA THR A 242 1.47 2.29 6.94
C THR A 242 1.18 1.51 5.66
N ARG A 243 1.34 0.17 5.68
CA ARG A 243 1.46 -0.74 4.52
C ARG A 243 2.49 -0.25 3.50
N GLU A 244 3.55 0.36 4.02
CA GLU A 244 4.71 0.72 3.23
C GLU A 244 5.75 -0.41 3.27
N CYS A 245 6.33 -0.68 2.12
CA CYS A 245 7.47 -1.58 2.04
C CYS A 245 8.73 -0.88 2.56
N SER A 246 9.67 -1.67 3.09
CA SER A 246 10.98 -1.15 3.50
C SER A 246 11.67 -0.45 2.33
N LEU A 247 12.52 0.54 2.60
CA LEU A 247 13.28 1.21 1.54
C LEU A 247 14.10 0.24 0.70
N ALA A 248 14.57 -0.88 1.27
CA ALA A 248 15.28 -1.91 0.53
C ALA A 248 14.37 -2.60 -0.51
N LEU A 249 13.24 -3.15 -0.07
CA LEU A 249 12.25 -3.81 -0.95
C LEU A 249 11.66 -2.82 -1.95
N ARG A 250 11.47 -1.56 -1.53
CA ARG A 250 11.01 -0.48 -2.41
C ARG A 250 12.02 -0.22 -3.52
N ARG A 251 13.29 -0.05 -3.18
CA ARG A 251 14.38 0.16 -4.15
C ARG A 251 14.51 -1.02 -5.11
N GLN A 252 14.36 -2.25 -4.62
CA GLN A 252 14.35 -3.46 -5.45
C GLN A 252 13.19 -3.44 -6.45
N LYS A 253 11.95 -3.28 -5.96
CA LYS A 253 10.74 -3.18 -6.80
C LYS A 253 10.86 -2.09 -7.86
N LEU A 254 11.41 -0.93 -7.50
CA LEU A 254 11.62 0.17 -8.43
C LEU A 254 12.67 -0.12 -9.48
N SER A 255 13.78 -0.71 -9.07
CA SER A 255 14.86 -1.09 -9.99
C SER A 255 14.30 -2.10 -11.00
N MET A 256 13.57 -3.11 -10.53
CA MET A 256 12.89 -4.06 -11.41
C MET A 256 11.89 -3.39 -12.34
N ASN A 257 11.01 -2.53 -11.84
CA ASN A 257 10.05 -1.80 -12.67
C ASN A 257 10.72 -0.94 -13.73
N TYR A 258 11.83 -0.27 -13.38
CA TYR A 258 12.59 0.53 -14.33
C TYR A 258 13.29 -0.36 -15.37
N TYR A 259 13.91 -1.46 -14.95
CA TYR A 259 14.50 -2.47 -15.83
C TYR A 259 13.48 -2.95 -16.87
N LEU A 260 12.30 -3.39 -16.41
CA LEU A 260 11.22 -3.86 -17.28
C LEU A 260 10.70 -2.75 -18.19
N LYS A 261 10.58 -1.52 -17.68
CA LYS A 261 10.14 -0.36 -18.49
C LYS A 261 11.12 -0.08 -19.63
N ILE A 262 12.42 -0.05 -19.34
CA ILE A 262 13.44 0.20 -20.36
C ILE A 262 13.48 -0.97 -21.35
N LYS A 263 13.42 -2.22 -20.88
CA LYS A 263 13.34 -3.41 -21.74
C LYS A 263 12.09 -3.45 -22.61
N SER A 264 10.99 -2.86 -22.17
CA SER A 264 9.79 -2.71 -22.99
C SER A 264 9.89 -1.54 -24.00
N LEU A 265 11.00 -0.81 -24.07
CA LEU A 265 11.15 0.36 -24.97
C LEU A 265 12.46 0.24 -25.76
N PRO A 266 12.47 -0.46 -26.91
CA PRO A 266 13.69 -0.67 -27.70
C PRO A 266 14.41 0.61 -28.12
N ASN A 267 13.65 1.68 -28.38
CA ASN A 267 14.18 3.00 -28.78
C ASN A 267 14.72 3.81 -27.59
N ASN A 268 14.69 3.28 -26.37
CA ASN A 268 15.21 3.98 -25.21
C ASN A 268 16.75 4.05 -25.27
N PRO A 269 17.38 5.23 -25.08
CA PRO A 269 18.84 5.36 -25.11
C PRO A 269 19.59 4.44 -24.13
N CYS A 270 18.94 4.06 -23.02
CA CYS A 270 19.51 3.17 -22.01
C CYS A 270 19.21 1.67 -22.27
N TYR A 271 18.52 1.31 -23.36
CA TYR A 271 18.13 -0.07 -23.65
C TYR A 271 19.35 -1.00 -23.71
N ASN A 272 20.36 -0.61 -24.48
CA ASN A 272 21.59 -1.40 -24.66
C ASN A 272 22.39 -1.54 -23.37
N THR A 273 22.36 -0.54 -22.49
CA THR A 273 23.04 -0.58 -21.17
C THR A 273 22.46 -1.66 -20.25
N ILE A 274 21.20 -2.04 -20.47
CA ILE A 274 20.53 -3.11 -19.72
C ILE A 274 20.63 -4.44 -20.45
N SER A 275 20.44 -4.43 -21.78
CA SER A 275 20.49 -5.63 -22.62
C SER A 275 21.88 -6.26 -22.68
N ASN A 276 22.92 -5.44 -22.72
CA ASN A 276 24.31 -5.87 -22.88
C ASN A 276 25.10 -5.63 -21.59
N ALA A 277 24.44 -5.76 -20.43
CA ALA A 277 25.10 -5.52 -19.16
C ALA A 277 26.19 -6.58 -18.91
N PRO A 278 27.39 -6.17 -18.46
CA PRO A 278 28.49 -7.08 -18.18
C PRO A 278 28.15 -8.04 -17.03
N SER A 279 28.77 -9.22 -17.02
CA SER A 279 28.57 -10.25 -15.98
C SER A 279 28.88 -9.70 -14.59
N SER A 280 28.12 -10.14 -13.57
CA SER A 280 28.34 -9.76 -12.17
C SER A 280 29.71 -10.17 -11.66
N GLU A 281 30.24 -11.29 -12.15
CA GLU A 281 31.54 -11.86 -11.76
C GLU A 281 32.72 -10.88 -11.99
N LEU A 282 32.60 -10.00 -13.00
CA LEU A 282 33.61 -8.97 -13.29
C LEU A 282 33.74 -7.93 -12.18
N PHE A 283 32.71 -7.79 -11.33
CA PHE A 283 32.65 -6.77 -10.29
C PHE A 283 32.87 -7.33 -8.89
N ASP A 284 32.84 -8.65 -8.70
CA ASP A 284 32.98 -9.30 -7.38
C ASP A 284 34.33 -9.02 -6.71
N ARG A 285 35.37 -8.73 -7.50
CA ARG A 285 36.73 -8.43 -7.04
C ARG A 285 37.05 -6.93 -6.99
N SER A 286 36.11 -6.08 -7.39
CA SER A 286 36.32 -4.63 -7.51
C SER A 286 35.50 -3.87 -6.46
N ASN A 287 36.02 -2.74 -5.98
CA ASN A 287 35.23 -1.78 -5.18
C ASN A 287 34.27 -0.92 -6.04
N THR A 288 34.12 -1.27 -7.32
CA THR A 288 33.32 -0.53 -8.29
C THR A 288 31.87 -0.98 -8.22
N VAL A 289 30.93 -0.03 -8.19
CA VAL A 289 29.50 -0.35 -8.19
C VAL A 289 29.13 -0.95 -9.56
N PRO A 290 28.55 -2.16 -9.64
CA PRO A 290 28.21 -2.75 -10.92
C PRO A 290 27.17 -1.91 -11.67
N PRO A 291 27.14 -1.97 -13.00
CA PRO A 291 26.12 -1.30 -13.82
C PRO A 291 24.70 -1.68 -13.41
N PHE A 292 23.76 -0.79 -13.70
CA PHE A 292 22.36 -0.96 -13.30
C PHE A 292 21.74 -2.29 -13.79
N GLY A 293 21.99 -2.67 -15.04
CA GLY A 293 21.50 -3.93 -15.61
C GLY A 293 22.03 -5.14 -14.84
N THR A 294 23.33 -5.19 -14.57
CA THR A 294 23.99 -6.26 -13.80
C THR A 294 23.46 -6.37 -12.39
N ARG A 295 23.22 -5.24 -11.70
CA ARG A 295 22.68 -5.24 -10.33
C ARG A 295 21.24 -5.71 -10.22
N THR A 296 20.44 -5.45 -11.25
CA THR A 296 18.98 -5.69 -11.22
C THR A 296 18.60 -7.03 -11.82
N LEU A 297 19.45 -7.59 -12.70
CA LEU A 297 19.18 -8.89 -13.34
C LEU A 297 18.93 -10.04 -12.35
N PRO A 298 19.69 -10.20 -11.25
CA PRO A 298 19.40 -11.23 -10.25
C PRO A 298 18.00 -11.07 -9.64
N ASP A 299 17.57 -9.84 -9.35
CA ASP A 299 16.23 -9.57 -8.81
C ASP A 299 15.12 -9.94 -9.81
N ILE A 300 15.35 -9.72 -11.10
CA ILE A 300 14.44 -10.09 -12.19
C ILE A 300 14.33 -11.62 -12.33
N LEU A 301 15.47 -12.31 -12.32
CA LEU A 301 15.52 -13.77 -12.42
C LEU A 301 14.92 -14.45 -11.18
N ASN A 302 15.20 -13.93 -9.98
CA ASN A 302 14.61 -14.41 -8.72
C ASN A 302 13.09 -14.20 -8.64
N ALA A 303 12.53 -13.35 -9.51
CA ALA A 303 11.09 -13.14 -9.63
C ALA A 303 10.47 -13.99 -10.76
N ASP A 304 11.21 -14.95 -11.32
CA ASP A 304 10.80 -15.83 -12.42
C ASP A 304 10.40 -15.08 -13.70
N ILE A 305 10.99 -13.91 -13.94
CA ILE A 305 10.74 -13.11 -15.14
C ILE A 305 11.88 -13.34 -16.14
N ASP A 306 11.55 -13.88 -17.32
CA ASP A 306 12.51 -14.01 -18.43
C ASP A 306 12.72 -12.65 -19.13
N PRO A 307 13.92 -12.05 -19.05
CA PRO A 307 14.21 -10.75 -19.66
C PRO A 307 14.09 -10.73 -21.19
N ARG A 308 14.05 -11.90 -21.84
CA ARG A 308 13.94 -12.05 -23.30
C ARG A 308 12.49 -12.05 -23.79
N LYS A 309 11.53 -12.28 -22.88
CA LYS A 309 10.09 -12.37 -23.18
C LYS A 309 9.32 -11.14 -22.70
N ILE A 310 9.98 -10.00 -22.61
CA ILE A 310 9.34 -8.74 -22.22
C ILE A 310 8.78 -8.09 -23.48
N ASP A 311 7.46 -7.93 -23.54
CA ASP A 311 6.79 -7.27 -24.65
C ASP A 311 7.18 -5.78 -24.76
N ASP A 312 7.27 -5.32 -26.00
CA ASP A 312 7.43 -3.90 -26.30
C ASP A 312 6.20 -3.11 -25.86
N ARG A 313 6.41 -2.14 -24.96
CA ARG A 313 5.41 -1.15 -24.58
C ARG A 313 5.21 -0.18 -25.72
N TYR A 314 4.02 -0.26 -26.31
CA TYR A 314 3.43 0.88 -26.97
C TYR A 314 2.83 1.79 -25.88
N GLU A 315 3.46 2.95 -25.68
CA GLU A 315 2.98 4.16 -24.97
C GLU A 315 3.29 4.40 -23.47
N LYS A 316 3.42 5.71 -23.20
CA LYS A 316 3.68 6.37 -21.90
C LYS A 316 2.41 6.32 -21.05
N MET A 317 2.44 5.71 -19.86
CA MET A 317 1.33 5.86 -18.91
C MET A 317 1.24 7.33 -18.48
N PRO A 318 0.08 7.98 -18.64
CA PRO A 318 -0.16 9.30 -18.09
C PRO A 318 -0.11 9.25 -16.55
N ALA A 319 0.23 10.38 -15.92
CA ALA A 319 0.37 10.45 -14.48
C ALA A 319 -0.99 10.23 -13.77
N PRO A 320 -1.03 9.76 -12.51
CA PRO A 320 -2.28 9.43 -11.80
C PRO A 320 -3.31 10.57 -11.69
N TRP A 321 -2.89 11.82 -11.90
CA TRP A 321 -3.70 13.05 -11.87
C TRP A 321 -4.06 13.59 -13.27
N GLU A 322 -3.73 12.89 -14.35
CA GLU A 322 -4.12 13.23 -15.70
C GLU A 322 -5.45 12.56 -16.05
N GLU A 323 -6.42 13.33 -16.56
CA GLU A 323 -7.71 12.80 -16.97
C GLU A 323 -7.57 11.87 -18.17
N HIS A 324 -8.22 10.72 -18.08
CA HIS A 324 -8.20 9.72 -19.14
C HIS A 324 -9.41 9.94 -20.05
N ASN A 325 -9.21 10.50 -21.24
CA ASN A 325 -10.24 10.53 -22.28
C ASN A 325 -10.36 9.14 -22.92
N ILE A 326 -10.88 8.17 -22.15
CA ILE A 326 -11.27 6.86 -22.66
C ILE A 326 -12.61 7.03 -23.34
N THR A 327 -12.66 6.78 -24.65
CA THR A 327 -13.89 6.85 -25.41
C THR A 327 -14.52 5.46 -25.41
N PHE A 328 -15.76 5.34 -24.94
CA PHE A 328 -16.49 4.07 -24.96
C PHE A 328 -17.33 4.01 -26.23
N ASP A 329 -17.13 2.96 -27.05
CA ASP A 329 -18.07 2.65 -28.12
C ASP A 329 -19.05 1.59 -27.59
N LEU A 330 -20.27 2.05 -27.27
CA LEU A 330 -21.35 1.23 -26.72
C LEU A 330 -22.40 0.87 -27.79
N SER A 331 -22.11 1.07 -29.08
CA SER A 331 -23.04 0.78 -30.19
C SER A 331 -23.68 -0.61 -30.09
N LEU A 332 -22.91 -1.66 -29.76
CA LEU A 332 -23.43 -3.03 -29.59
C LEU A 332 -24.40 -3.22 -28.43
N THR A 333 -24.44 -2.31 -27.46
CA THR A 333 -25.37 -2.41 -26.31
C THR A 333 -26.79 -1.98 -26.65
N SER A 334 -26.98 -1.31 -27.79
CA SER A 334 -28.30 -0.93 -28.29
C SER A 334 -29.14 -2.14 -28.75
N PHE A 335 -28.48 -3.25 -29.10
CA PHE A 335 -29.13 -4.48 -29.53
C PHE A 335 -29.53 -5.35 -28.34
N LYS A 336 -30.82 -5.68 -28.24
CA LYS A 336 -31.33 -6.58 -27.20
C LYS A 336 -31.02 -8.04 -27.57
N LYS A 337 -30.32 -8.74 -26.68
CA LYS A 337 -29.91 -10.15 -26.88
C LYS A 337 -31.10 -11.11 -27.16
N GLN A 338 -32.29 -10.79 -26.68
CA GLN A 338 -33.50 -11.61 -26.86
C GLN A 338 -34.13 -11.43 -28.24
N ASP A 339 -33.96 -10.25 -28.85
CA ASP A 339 -34.74 -9.82 -30.02
C ASP A 339 -33.86 -9.68 -31.28
N THR A 340 -32.53 -9.72 -31.13
CA THR A 340 -31.58 -9.54 -32.22
C THR A 340 -30.93 -10.85 -32.60
N SER A 341 -31.00 -11.21 -33.88
CA SER A 341 -30.42 -12.43 -34.42
C SER A 341 -28.89 -12.42 -34.37
N GLU A 342 -28.30 -13.61 -34.27
CA GLU A 342 -26.85 -13.78 -34.21
C GLU A 342 -26.12 -13.20 -35.44
N THR A 343 -26.75 -13.27 -36.61
CA THR A 343 -26.21 -12.73 -37.86
C THR A 343 -26.05 -11.21 -37.82
N VAL A 344 -27.02 -10.49 -37.24
CA VAL A 344 -26.96 -9.02 -37.08
C VAL A 344 -25.80 -8.65 -36.15
N PHE A 345 -25.64 -9.36 -35.03
CA PHE A 345 -24.51 -9.13 -34.14
C PHE A 345 -23.14 -9.39 -34.79
N ARG A 346 -23.04 -10.41 -35.66
CA ARG A 346 -21.81 -10.69 -36.42
C ARG A 346 -21.48 -9.55 -37.40
N GLN A 347 -22.51 -9.01 -38.07
CA GLN A 347 -22.37 -7.92 -39.03
C GLN A 347 -21.93 -6.61 -38.35
N GLU A 348 -22.61 -6.21 -37.28
CA GLU A 348 -22.28 -5.01 -36.50
C GLU A 348 -20.88 -5.11 -35.88
N PHE A 349 -20.51 -6.31 -35.43
CA PHE A 349 -19.16 -6.56 -34.93
C PHE A 349 -18.09 -6.45 -36.03
N ALA A 350 -18.38 -6.92 -37.25
CA ALA A 350 -17.49 -6.77 -38.39
C ALA A 350 -17.32 -5.28 -38.76
N GLN A 351 -18.39 -4.49 -38.75
CA GLN A 351 -18.33 -3.05 -38.98
C GLN A 351 -17.50 -2.33 -37.91
N LEU A 352 -17.61 -2.73 -36.64
CA LEU A 352 -16.74 -2.19 -35.58
C LEU A 352 -15.27 -2.56 -35.78
N ARG A 353 -14.98 -3.78 -36.26
CA ARG A 353 -13.61 -4.17 -36.59
C ARG A 353 -13.04 -3.33 -37.72
N GLU A 354 -13.86 -3.00 -38.71
CA GLU A 354 -13.47 -2.14 -39.83
C GLU A 354 -13.26 -0.69 -39.37
N LYS A 355 -14.21 -0.14 -38.60
CA LYS A 355 -14.13 1.21 -38.01
C LYS A 355 -12.87 1.41 -37.17
N TYR A 356 -12.42 0.36 -36.49
CA TYR A 356 -11.24 0.38 -35.63
C TYR A 356 -10.08 -0.48 -36.16
N ALA A 357 -10.00 -0.70 -37.48
CA ALA A 357 -8.97 -1.55 -38.09
C ALA A 357 -7.53 -1.09 -37.80
N ALA A 358 -7.34 0.22 -37.60
CA ALA A 358 -6.05 0.82 -37.26
C ALA A 358 -5.64 0.66 -35.77
N TYR A 359 -6.46 0.02 -34.94
CA TYR A 359 -6.23 -0.14 -33.50
C TYR A 359 -5.68 -1.54 -33.20
N LYS A 360 -4.69 -1.64 -32.31
CA LYS A 360 -4.20 -2.92 -31.78
C LYS A 360 -5.22 -3.52 -30.82
N GLU A 361 -5.45 -4.81 -30.97
CA GLU A 361 -6.42 -5.56 -30.17
C GLU A 361 -5.79 -6.09 -28.87
N ALA A 362 -6.50 -5.93 -27.76
CA ALA A 362 -6.15 -6.55 -26.47
C ALA A 362 -7.39 -7.13 -25.78
N LEU A 363 -7.26 -8.36 -25.30
CA LEU A 363 -8.31 -9.08 -24.57
C LEU A 363 -8.08 -8.93 -23.06
N THR A 364 -9.16 -8.74 -22.30
CA THR A 364 -9.09 -8.66 -20.83
C THR A 364 -9.34 -10.02 -20.18
N ASP A 365 -8.72 -10.25 -19.02
CA ASP A 365 -8.70 -11.52 -18.25
C ASP A 365 -10.09 -12.10 -17.88
N GLY A 366 -11.17 -11.33 -18.06
CA GLY A 366 -12.55 -11.84 -17.96
C GLY A 366 -12.90 -12.90 -19.00
N SER A 367 -12.09 -13.08 -20.05
CA SER A 367 -12.26 -14.10 -21.08
C SER A 367 -11.91 -15.53 -20.64
N LYS A 368 -11.39 -15.75 -19.42
CA LYS A 368 -11.06 -17.09 -18.89
C LYS A 368 -12.24 -17.85 -18.30
N SER A 369 -13.37 -17.19 -18.06
CA SER A 369 -14.61 -17.85 -17.66
C SER A 369 -15.64 -17.62 -18.75
N GLU A 370 -16.33 -18.68 -19.19
CA GLU A 370 -17.18 -18.75 -20.38
C GLU A 370 -18.32 -17.73 -20.49
N LYS A 371 -18.48 -16.79 -19.55
CA LYS A 371 -19.73 -16.03 -19.36
C LYS A 371 -19.71 -14.57 -19.83
N VAL A 372 -18.57 -13.86 -19.92
CA VAL A 372 -18.55 -12.46 -20.42
C VAL A 372 -17.19 -12.09 -21.05
N ALA A 373 -17.16 -11.64 -22.31
CA ALA A 373 -15.94 -11.15 -22.95
C ALA A 373 -15.97 -9.61 -23.10
N LYS A 374 -14.94 -8.92 -22.59
CA LYS A 374 -14.72 -7.48 -22.79
C LYS A 374 -13.46 -7.28 -23.64
N ARG A 375 -13.55 -6.45 -24.68
CA ARG A 375 -12.47 -6.20 -25.65
C ARG A 375 -11.99 -4.76 -25.55
N ILE A 376 -10.67 -4.57 -25.59
CA ILE A 376 -10.03 -3.26 -25.59
C ILE A 376 -9.31 -3.08 -26.93
N LEU A 377 -9.54 -1.94 -27.59
CA LEU A 377 -8.87 -1.53 -28.81
C LEU A 377 -7.98 -0.32 -28.49
N MET A 378 -6.68 -0.40 -28.79
CA MET A 378 -5.70 0.62 -28.41
C MET A 378 -5.01 1.23 -29.64
N ASN A 379 -4.88 2.56 -29.69
CA ASN A 379 -4.06 3.28 -30.67
C ASN A 379 -3.20 4.34 -29.94
N GLN A 380 -2.12 4.80 -30.58
CA GLN A 380 -1.05 5.71 -30.11
C GLN A 380 -1.49 7.07 -29.50
N LYS A 381 -2.79 7.33 -29.35
CA LYS A 381 -3.36 8.52 -28.69
C LYS A 381 -4.68 8.26 -27.97
N ARG A 382 -5.33 7.10 -28.13
CA ARG A 382 -6.71 6.85 -27.66
C ARG A 382 -6.92 5.38 -27.29
N ARG A 383 -7.64 5.16 -26.18
CA ARG A 383 -8.12 3.84 -25.78
C ARG A 383 -9.63 3.78 -26.03
N VAL A 384 -10.07 2.79 -26.78
CA VAL A 384 -11.48 2.49 -27.02
C VAL A 384 -11.80 1.15 -26.36
N LEU A 385 -12.88 1.12 -25.58
CA LEU A 385 -13.33 -0.09 -24.90
C LEU A 385 -14.71 -0.49 -25.44
N THR A 386 -14.85 -1.75 -25.82
CA THR A 386 -16.06 -2.28 -26.47
C THR A 386 -16.53 -3.55 -25.75
N MET A 387 -17.84 -3.67 -25.49
CA MET A 387 -18.43 -4.88 -24.92
C MET A 387 -19.03 -5.76 -26.02
N ILE A 388 -18.79 -7.08 -25.97
CA ILE A 388 -19.22 -8.03 -27.02
C ILE A 388 -20.06 -9.15 -26.39
N PRO A 389 -21.21 -9.52 -27.00
CA PRO A 389 -21.99 -10.69 -26.59
C PRO A 389 -21.27 -12.03 -26.77
N GLN A 390 -21.45 -12.92 -25.79
CA GLN A 390 -20.79 -14.23 -25.62
C GLN A 390 -20.78 -15.16 -26.84
N PHE A 391 -21.88 -15.25 -27.59
CA PHE A 391 -22.04 -16.25 -28.68
C PHE A 391 -21.16 -15.95 -29.91
N LEU A 392 -20.70 -14.71 -30.08
CA LEU A 392 -19.78 -14.34 -31.17
C LEU A 392 -18.36 -14.94 -30.99
N MET A 393 -18.01 -15.39 -29.79
CA MET A 393 -16.66 -15.87 -29.45
C MET A 393 -16.45 -17.37 -29.70
N GLN A 394 -17.52 -18.16 -29.92
CA GLN A 394 -17.41 -19.63 -30.01
C GLN A 394 -16.78 -20.15 -31.31
N ASN A 395 -16.66 -19.32 -32.35
CA ASN A 395 -16.16 -19.75 -33.67
C ASN A 395 -14.78 -19.22 -34.06
N LEU A 396 -14.06 -18.53 -33.16
CA LEU A 396 -12.71 -18.03 -33.45
C LEU A 396 -11.66 -18.89 -32.74
N ARG A 397 -11.43 -20.09 -33.29
CA ARG A 397 -10.18 -20.82 -33.02
C ARG A 397 -9.02 -20.05 -33.66
N VAL A 398 -8.06 -19.73 -32.81
CA VAL A 398 -6.80 -19.04 -33.06
C VAL A 398 -6.04 -19.71 -34.21
N TYR A 399 -5.68 -18.94 -35.24
CA TYR A 399 -4.46 -19.18 -36.01
C TYR A 399 -3.35 -18.32 -35.41
N HIS A 400 -2.20 -18.95 -35.20
CA HIS A 400 -1.07 -18.54 -34.36
C HIS A 400 -0.52 -17.13 -34.59
#